data_AF-A0A9D7KME2-F1
#
_entry.id   AF-A0A9D7KME2-F1
#
_cell.length_a   1.000
_cell.length_b   1.000
_cell.length_c   1.000
_cell.angle_alpha   90.00
_cell.angle_beta   90.00
_cell.angle_gamma   90.00
#
_symmetry.space_group_name_H-M   'P 1'
#
loop_
_entity.id
_entity.type
_entity.pdbx_description
1 polymer ?
#
loop_
_entity_poly.entity_id
_entity_poly.type
_entity_poly.pdbx_seq_one_letter_code
_entity_poly.pdbx_strand_id
1 'polypeptide(L)' 'MYSVAEDLKEYLPVPNDRNRLGYMLFKFFNKQGDGPEIIIKSGKFTIEGISRDNLISLLSEKIKTVKIAE' A
#
# COMPACT_ATOMS: atom_id res chain seq x y z
N MET A 1 -6.21 6.84 -3.05
CA MET A 1 -5.04 5.96 -2.79
C MET A 1 -4.21 6.37 -1.58
N TYR A 2 -3.92 7.65 -1.36
CA TYR A 2 -3.25 8.10 -0.13
C TYR A 2 -4.01 7.76 1.16
N SER A 3 -5.35 7.78 1.12
CA SER A 3 -6.20 7.31 2.23
C SER A 3 -5.95 5.84 2.60
N VAL A 4 -5.82 4.95 1.60
CA VAL A 4 -5.52 3.53 1.82
C VAL A 4 -4.16 3.35 2.50
N ALA A 5 -3.17 4.16 2.12
CA ALA A 5 -1.87 4.12 2.76
C ALA A 5 -1.90 4.69 4.18
N GLU A 6 -2.70 5.73 4.44
CA GLU A 6 -2.83 6.32 5.78
C GLU A 6 -3.56 5.41 6.77
N ASP A 7 -4.51 4.59 6.30
CA ASP A 7 -5.14 3.53 7.11
C ASP A 7 -4.13 2.52 7.67
N LEU A 8 -2.95 2.42 7.06
CA LEU A 8 -1.88 1.51 7.47
C LEU A 8 -0.89 2.15 8.45
N LYS A 9 -1.16 3.36 8.99
CA LYS A 9 -0.25 4.08 9.90
C LYS A 9 0.20 3.32 11.15
N GLU A 10 -0.61 2.37 11.61
CA GLU A 10 -0.24 1.49 12.73
C GLU A 10 0.90 0.53 12.35
N TYR A 11 0.97 0.13 11.08
CA TYR A 11 1.97 -0.81 10.57
C TYR A 11 3.10 -0.13 9.78
N LEU A 12 2.83 1.07 9.26
CA LEU A 12 3.76 1.91 8.50
C LEU A 12 3.90 3.26 9.23
N PRO A 13 4.65 3.32 10.35
CA PRO A 13 4.68 4.50 11.21
C PRO A 13 5.31 5.71 10.52
N VAL A 14 6.20 5.50 9.55
CA VAL A 14 6.89 6.55 8.80
C VAL A 14 5.94 7.19 7.77
N PRO A 15 5.61 8.49 7.89
CA PRO A 15 4.67 9.14 6.96
C PRO A 15 5.15 9.14 5.51
N ASN A 16 6.46 9.28 5.29
CA ASN A 16 7.04 9.26 3.95
C ASN A 16 6.85 7.90 3.26
N ASP A 17 6.87 6.80 4.01
CA ASP A 17 6.61 5.46 3.49
C ASP A 17 5.15 5.31 3.07
N ARG A 18 4.21 5.85 3.85
CA ARG A 18 2.79 5.90 3.48
C ARG A 18 2.57 6.76 2.24
N ASN A 19 3.23 7.91 2.13
CA ASN A 19 3.15 8.75 0.93
C ASN A 19 3.68 8.02 -0.32
N ARG A 20 4.81 7.32 -0.20
CA ARG A 20 5.38 6.50 -1.29
C ARG A 20 4.42 5.37 -1.67
N LEU A 21 3.86 4.67 -0.68
CA LEU A 21 2.87 3.63 -0.91
C LEU A 21 1.63 4.19 -1.63
N GLY A 22 1.08 5.31 -1.17
CA GLY A 22 -0.06 5.97 -1.79
C GLY A 22 0.18 6.33 -3.26
N TYR A 23 1.38 6.81 -3.59
CA TYR A 23 1.78 7.12 -4.97
C TYR A 23 1.98 5.86 -5.83
N MET A 24 2.61 4.81 -5.29
CA MET A 24 2.77 3.54 -6.02
C MET A 24 1.42 2.89 -6.30
N LEU A 25 0.52 2.91 -5.32
CA LEU A 25 -0.85 2.44 -5.47
C LEU A 25 -1.62 3.28 -6.51
N PHE A 26 -1.47 4.60 -6.51
CA PHE A 26 -2.05 5.43 -7.57
C PHE A 26 -1.58 5.00 -8.97
N LYS A 27 -0.29 4.70 -9.13
CA LYS A 27 0.24 4.19 -10.41
C LYS A 27 -0.30 2.81 -10.77
N PHE A 28 -0.40 1.89 -9.82
CA PHE A 28 -1.02 0.58 -10.01
C PHE A 28 -2.44 0.70 -10.57
N PHE A 29 -3.26 1.54 -9.94
CA PHE A 29 -4.65 1.76 -10.37
C PHE A 29 -4.78 2.40 -11.75
N ASN A 30 -3.80 3.21 -12.16
CA ASN A 30 -3.72 3.76 -13.51
C ASN A 30 -3.07 2.82 -14.53
N LYS A 31 -2.83 1.54 -14.18
CA LYS A 31 -2.16 0.55 -15.03
C LYS A 31 -0.72 0.93 -15.42
N GLN A 32 -0.05 1.72 -14.57
CA GLN A 32 1.29 2.27 -14.77
C GLN A 32 2.30 1.80 -13.70
N GLY A 33 1.91 0.88 -12.83
CA GLY A 33 2.74 0.45 -11.70
C GLY A 33 2.53 -1.00 -11.32
N ASP A 34 3.37 -1.46 -10.42
CA ASP A 34 3.38 -2.85 -9.97
C ASP A 34 2.21 -3.18 -9.03
N GLY A 35 1.91 -4.47 -8.91
CA GLY A 35 0.91 -4.96 -7.96
C GLY A 35 1.32 -4.77 -6.48
N PRO A 36 0.37 -4.88 -5.55
CA PRO A 36 0.60 -4.67 -4.11
C PRO A 36 1.70 -5.56 -3.54
N GLU A 37 1.82 -6.80 -4.01
CA GLU A 37 2.88 -7.72 -3.59
C GLU A 37 4.28 -7.18 -3.94
N ILE A 38 4.48 -6.76 -5.19
CA ILE A 38 5.76 -6.25 -5.68
C ILE A 38 6.08 -4.90 -5.03
N ILE A 39 5.08 -4.03 -4.86
CA ILE A 39 5.23 -2.76 -4.15
C ILE A 39 5.83 -3.01 -2.77
N ILE A 40 5.25 -3.89 -1.96
CA ILE A 40 5.69 -4.16 -0.59
C ILE A 40 7.02 -4.93 -0.54
N LYS A 41 7.27 -5.86 -1.47
CA LYS A 41 8.53 -6.63 -1.50
C LYS A 41 9.74 -5.81 -1.95
N SER A 42 9.56 -4.95 -2.95
CA SER A 42 10.63 -4.09 -3.47
C SER A 42 10.79 -2.78 -2.69
N GLY A 43 9.72 -2.33 -2.05
CA GLY A 43 9.69 -1.12 -1.25
C GLY A 43 10.46 -1.29 0.05
N LYS A 44 11.40 -0.38 0.31
CA LYS A 44 12.03 -0.19 1.62
C LYS A 44 11.04 0.53 2.54
N PHE A 45 10.10 -0.23 3.09
CA PHE A 45 9.12 0.23 4.08
C PHE A 45 9.57 -0.16 5.49
N THR A 46 9.42 0.77 6.43
CA THR A 46 9.47 0.47 7.86
C THR A 46 8.14 -0.16 8.25
N ILE A 47 8.16 -1.47 8.50
CA ILE A 47 7.00 -2.27 8.87
C ILE A 47 7.13 -2.66 10.36
N GLU A 48 6.11 -2.34 11.14
CA GLU A 48 6.04 -2.67 12.57
C GLU A 48 4.72 -3.36 12.92
N GLY A 49 4.72 -4.20 13.97
CA GLY A 49 3.50 -4.85 14.47
C GLY A 49 2.88 -5.93 13.57
N ILE A 50 3.38 -6.13 12.35
CA ILE A 50 2.86 -7.11 11.38
C ILE A 50 4.00 -7.69 10.53
N SER A 51 3.82 -8.92 10.03
CA SER A 51 4.74 -9.49 9.04
C SER A 51 4.55 -8.83 7.67
N ARG A 52 5.58 -8.89 6.83
CA ARG A 52 5.51 -8.37 5.46
C ARG A 52 4.41 -9.06 4.64
N ASP A 53 4.30 -10.38 4.75
CA ASP A 53 3.27 -11.13 4.01
C ASP A 53 1.84 -10.80 4.48
N ASN A 54 1.65 -10.59 5.78
CA ASN A 54 0.35 -10.17 6.31
C ASN A 54 0.02 -8.73 5.86
N LEU A 55 1.01 -7.85 5.75
CA LEU A 55 0.81 -6.50 5.19
C LEU A 55 0.39 -6.56 3.71
N ILE A 56 0.97 -7.47 2.92
CA ILE A 56 0.58 -7.69 1.51
C ILE A 56 -0.87 -8.15 1.43
N SER A 57 -1.26 -9.13 2.25
CA SER A 57 -2.65 -9.63 2.31
C SER A 57 -3.63 -8.51 2.68
N LEU A 58 -3.34 -7.77 3.77
CA LEU A 58 -4.16 -6.65 4.23
C LEU A 58 -4.30 -5.56 3.17
N LEU A 59 -3.20 -5.18 2.52
CA LEU A 59 -3.21 -4.19 1.45
C LEU A 59 -4.04 -4.69 0.26
N SER A 60 -3.85 -5.94 -0.14
CA SER A 60 -4.57 -6.55 -1.26
C SER A 60 -6.08 -6.63 -1.03
N GLU A 61 -6.52 -6.84 0.22
CA GLU A 61 -7.92 -6.76 0.61
C GLU A 61 -8.44 -5.32 0.58
N LYS A 62 -7.70 -4.38 1.17
CA LYS A 62 -8.09 -2.96 1.19
C LYS A 62 -8.23 -2.36 -0.21
N ILE A 63 -7.35 -2.69 -1.16
CA ILE A 63 -7.45 -2.13 -2.51
C ILE A 63 -8.63 -2.70 -3.31
N LYS A 64 -9.11 -3.91 -3.00
CA LYS A 64 -10.30 -4.49 -3.65
C LYS A 64 -11.59 -3.76 -3.26
N THR A 65 -11.63 -3.15 -2.07
CA THR A 65 -12.81 -2.41 -1.59
C THR A 65 -12.85 -0.98 -2.11
N VAL A 66 -11.75 -0.48 -2.69
CA VAL A 66 -11.70 0.82 -3.35
C VAL A 66 -12.43 0.69 -4.69
N LYS A 67 -13.66 1.18 -4.76
CA LYS A 67 -14.33 1.45 -6.03
C LYS A 67 -13.56 2.56 -6.74
N ILE A 68 -12.93 2.22 -7.86
CA ILE A 68 -12.52 3.23 -8.85
C ILE A 68 -13.83 3.79 -9.40
N ALA A 69 -14.07 5.08 -9.24
CA ALA A 69 -15.17 5.71 -9.98
C ALA A 69 -14.84 5.57 -11.48
N GLU A 70 -15.65 4.81 -12.19
CA GLU A 70 -15.62 4.72 -13.66
C GLU A 70 -15.94 6.08 -14.31
#